data_AF-A0A1B8B9R2-F1
#
_entry.id   AF-A0A1B8B9R2-F1
#
_cell.length_a   1.000
_cell.length_b   1.000
_cell.length_c   1.000
_cell.angle_alpha   90.00
_cell.angle_beta   90.00
_cell.angle_gamma   90.00
#
_symmetry.space_group_name_H-M   'P 1'
#
loop_
_entity.id
_entity.type
_entity.pdbx_description
1 polymer ?
#
loop_
_entity_poly.entity_id
_entity_poly.type
_entity_poly.pdbx_seq_one_letter_code
_entity_poly.pdbx_strand_id
1 'polypeptide(L)'
;MQSGTTAALESPHKTDLRDTKDFRYECAAKIYEKILYIDGTYRLTAIHVSIILLAPLSSLTDGGSLDHTTRGALRLLLALENAATLVGHFLRSSNEDRRQSVCQTQPKGPVDAHPSERYPKTSITSMASSHETPDNDDTEPGGSSTEPEEIQRSTAAKNDCLERDNFKCLFTCAPAGEVAYILPFSWNKSEHYCLQTRYPLIRSMQVFFNDESTSVLAITLCNPARLDGSDQYRNMITMNDDLCSLWPQAFFGLKCLGIRPLDTQNAKVEIQFNWLKRRIGKPTDKIAIIGSNSMQEMAEEQIRYEDNNNPAPETHILINSGHIITLIMPIDDAKICKVIIDLQWHLIQIAAMSGGAEHPELLPKSEIRY
;
A
#
# COMPACT_ATOMS: atom_id res chain seq x y z
N MET A 1 33.99 19.41 -0.30
CA MET A 1 33.78 19.16 -1.74
C MET A 1 32.49 18.36 -1.87
N GLN A 2 31.41 19.00 -2.34
CA GLN A 2 30.10 18.38 -2.50
C GLN A 2 30.12 17.43 -3.70
N SER A 3 29.99 16.13 -3.43
CA SER A 3 29.72 15.12 -4.45
C SER A 3 28.27 15.31 -4.92
N GLY A 4 28.07 15.96 -6.07
CA GLY A 4 26.79 15.96 -6.74
C GLY A 4 26.45 14.55 -7.23
N THR A 5 25.51 13.90 -6.57
CA THR A 5 24.95 12.62 -7.00
C THR A 5 24.26 12.83 -8.35
N THR A 6 24.96 12.52 -9.43
CA THR A 6 24.35 12.50 -10.76
C THR A 6 23.50 11.23 -10.80
N ALA A 7 22.17 11.36 -10.77
CA ALA A 7 21.28 10.22 -10.83
C ALA A 7 21.51 9.46 -12.15
N ALA A 8 21.79 8.16 -12.05
CA ALA A 8 21.94 7.30 -13.22
C ALA A 8 20.55 7.02 -13.81
N LEU A 9 20.44 7.16 -15.14
CA LEU A 9 19.26 6.72 -15.88
C LEU A 9 19.55 5.31 -16.41
N GLU A 10 18.86 4.31 -15.86
CA GLU A 10 18.85 2.97 -16.44
C GLU A 10 17.63 2.77 -17.33
N SER A 11 17.61 1.70 -18.12
CA SER A 11 16.39 1.30 -18.80
C SER A 11 15.28 1.04 -17.77
N PRO A 12 14.06 1.53 -18.01
CA PRO A 12 12.90 1.20 -17.18
C PRO A 12 12.77 -0.30 -16.96
N HIS A 13 12.21 -0.68 -15.82
CA HIS A 13 11.91 -2.08 -15.58
C HIS A 13 10.91 -2.59 -16.61
N LYS A 14 11.25 -3.74 -17.21
CA LYS A 14 10.36 -4.56 -18.02
C LYS A 14 10.03 -5.83 -17.25
N THR A 15 8.75 -6.20 -17.23
CA THR A 15 8.31 -7.46 -16.64
C THR A 15 8.80 -8.64 -17.48
N ASP A 16 8.72 -9.85 -16.94
CA ASP A 16 9.02 -11.07 -17.69
C ASP A 16 7.88 -11.47 -18.65
N LEU A 17 6.82 -10.66 -18.76
CA LEU A 17 5.62 -11.00 -19.51
C LEU A 17 5.89 -11.28 -20.99
N ARG A 18 6.81 -10.54 -21.61
CA ARG A 18 7.18 -10.75 -23.02
C ARG A 18 7.57 -12.19 -23.30
N ASP A 19 8.34 -12.78 -22.39
CA ASP A 19 8.93 -14.11 -22.55
C ASP A 19 8.06 -15.21 -21.91
N THR A 20 7.14 -14.85 -21.01
CA THR A 20 6.40 -15.80 -20.17
C THR A 20 4.89 -15.80 -20.38
N LYS A 21 4.33 -14.88 -21.17
CA LYS A 21 2.87 -14.72 -21.32
C LYS A 21 2.15 -16.01 -21.72
N ASP A 22 2.69 -16.79 -22.66
CA ASP A 22 2.04 -18.01 -23.15
C ASP A 22 1.96 -19.07 -22.05
N PHE A 23 3.04 -19.22 -21.28
CA PHE A 23 3.07 -20.07 -20.09
C PHE A 23 2.08 -19.60 -19.02
N ARG A 24 1.99 -18.28 -18.80
CA ARG A 24 1.03 -17.68 -17.85
C ARG A 24 -0.42 -17.89 -18.30
N TYR A 25 -0.72 -17.85 -19.59
CA TYR A 25 -2.04 -18.17 -20.14
C TYR A 25 -2.41 -19.63 -19.91
N GLU A 26 -1.48 -20.55 -20.13
CA GLU A 26 -1.69 -21.97 -19.85
C GLU A 26 -1.96 -22.20 -18.36
N CYS A 27 -1.16 -21.60 -17.49
CA CYS A 27 -1.38 -21.65 -16.05
C CYS A 27 -2.75 -21.10 -15.66
N ALA A 28 -3.16 -19.94 -16.20
CA ALA A 28 -4.47 -19.37 -15.96
C ALA A 28 -5.61 -20.30 -16.40
N ALA A 29 -5.48 -20.95 -17.56
CA ALA A 29 -6.44 -21.92 -18.06
C ALA A 29 -6.58 -23.13 -17.12
N LYS A 30 -5.46 -23.68 -16.65
CA LYS A 30 -5.47 -24.84 -15.75
C LYS A 30 -5.94 -24.50 -14.34
N ILE A 31 -5.58 -23.34 -13.82
CA ILE A 31 -6.10 -22.82 -12.56
C ILE A 31 -7.61 -22.64 -12.66
N TYR A 32 -8.08 -21.97 -13.71
CA TYR A 32 -9.50 -21.73 -13.96
C TYR A 32 -10.30 -23.04 -14.07
N GLU A 33 -9.83 -23.99 -14.88
CA GLU A 33 -10.46 -25.31 -15.05
C GLU A 33 -10.62 -26.04 -13.71
N LYS A 34 -9.56 -26.05 -12.88
CA LYS A 34 -9.59 -26.67 -11.56
C LYS A 34 -10.58 -26.01 -10.60
N ILE A 35 -10.62 -24.68 -10.56
CA ILE A 35 -11.55 -23.96 -9.68
C ILE A 35 -12.99 -24.15 -10.19
N LEU A 36 -13.21 -24.10 -11.49
CA LEU A 36 -14.53 -24.29 -12.11
C LEU A 36 -15.12 -25.66 -11.77
N TYR A 37 -14.29 -26.69 -11.61
CA TYR A 37 -14.73 -28.03 -11.20
C TYR A 37 -15.39 -28.04 -9.81
N ILE A 38 -14.93 -27.21 -8.87
CA ILE A 38 -15.50 -27.13 -7.51
C ILE A 38 -16.54 -26.01 -7.38
N ASP A 39 -16.47 -24.98 -8.23
CA ASP A 39 -17.43 -23.89 -8.33
C ASP A 39 -17.73 -23.60 -9.81
N GLY A 40 -18.79 -24.21 -10.34
CA GLY A 40 -19.21 -24.07 -11.73
C GLY A 40 -19.58 -22.65 -12.15
N THR A 41 -19.74 -21.73 -11.20
CA THR A 41 -20.05 -20.33 -11.45
C THR A 41 -18.83 -19.41 -11.41
N TYR A 42 -17.68 -19.93 -10.98
CA TYR A 42 -16.45 -19.16 -10.84
C TYR A 42 -16.03 -18.51 -12.17
N ARG A 43 -15.58 -17.27 -12.10
CA ARG A 43 -15.02 -16.53 -13.25
C ARG A 43 -13.79 -15.77 -12.81
N LEU A 44 -12.74 -15.82 -13.65
CA LEU A 44 -11.59 -14.95 -13.47
C LEU A 44 -12.01 -13.49 -13.67
N THR A 45 -11.52 -12.64 -12.79
CA THR A 45 -11.72 -11.19 -12.84
C THR A 45 -10.40 -10.50 -13.22
N ALA A 46 -10.43 -9.21 -13.51
CA ALA A 46 -9.23 -8.44 -13.81
C ALA A 46 -8.20 -8.52 -12.67
N ILE A 47 -8.62 -8.53 -11.40
CA ILE A 47 -7.69 -8.70 -10.27
C ILE A 47 -7.03 -10.08 -10.27
N HIS A 48 -7.79 -11.16 -10.51
CA HIS A 48 -7.24 -12.52 -10.57
C HIS A 48 -6.24 -12.68 -11.72
N VAL A 49 -6.58 -12.14 -12.88
CA VAL A 49 -5.70 -12.18 -14.06
C VAL A 49 -4.41 -11.38 -13.82
N SER A 50 -4.50 -10.18 -13.25
CA SER A 50 -3.32 -9.38 -12.90
C SER A 50 -2.40 -10.11 -11.92
N ILE A 51 -2.95 -10.82 -10.93
CA ILE A 51 -2.16 -11.64 -10.00
C ILE A 51 -1.39 -12.73 -10.75
N ILE A 52 -2.04 -13.49 -11.65
CA ILE A 52 -1.38 -14.56 -12.41
C ILE A 52 -0.33 -14.00 -13.39
N LEU A 53 -0.63 -12.87 -14.03
CA LEU A 53 0.29 -12.21 -14.96
C LEU A 53 1.54 -11.68 -14.26
N LEU A 54 1.42 -11.15 -13.04
CA LEU A 54 2.50 -10.46 -12.35
C LEU A 54 3.16 -11.25 -11.22
N ALA A 55 2.63 -12.44 -10.87
CA ALA A 55 3.25 -13.30 -9.88
C ALA A 55 4.66 -13.74 -10.35
N PRO A 56 5.64 -13.88 -9.43
CA PRO A 56 6.91 -14.52 -9.74
C PRO A 56 6.70 -15.92 -10.34
N LEU A 57 7.54 -16.33 -11.30
CA LEU A 57 7.42 -17.66 -11.92
C LEU A 57 7.46 -18.80 -10.91
N SER A 58 8.27 -18.68 -9.84
CA SER A 58 8.32 -19.64 -8.74
C SER A 58 7.01 -19.80 -7.98
N SER A 59 6.06 -18.88 -8.14
CA SER A 59 4.71 -19.00 -7.60
C SER A 59 3.83 -19.90 -8.47
N LEU A 60 4.12 -20.00 -9.78
CA LEU A 60 3.39 -20.77 -10.77
C LEU A 60 4.01 -22.15 -11.05
N THR A 61 5.26 -22.38 -10.62
CA THR A 61 6.01 -23.64 -10.80
C THR A 61 6.48 -24.22 -9.47
N ASP A 62 7.05 -25.41 -9.50
CA ASP A 62 7.89 -25.99 -8.43
C ASP A 62 7.23 -26.03 -7.04
N GLY A 63 5.92 -26.31 -6.97
CA GLY A 63 5.20 -26.33 -5.70
C GLY A 63 4.79 -24.94 -5.19
N GLY A 64 4.90 -23.90 -6.02
CA GLY A 64 4.47 -22.54 -5.74
C GLY A 64 3.00 -22.42 -5.32
N SER A 65 2.62 -21.24 -4.82
CA SER A 65 1.26 -21.03 -4.28
C SER A 65 0.15 -21.08 -5.35
N LEU A 66 0.50 -20.76 -6.59
CA LEU A 66 -0.36 -20.78 -7.78
C LEU A 66 0.02 -21.93 -8.75
N ASP A 67 0.87 -22.86 -8.34
CA ASP A 67 1.25 -24.02 -9.15
C ASP A 67 0.06 -24.98 -9.30
N HIS A 68 -0.55 -24.94 -10.48
CA HIS A 68 -1.73 -25.75 -10.79
C HIS A 68 -1.43 -27.25 -10.83
N THR A 69 -0.18 -27.69 -10.94
CA THR A 69 0.19 -29.11 -11.02
C THR A 69 0.15 -29.75 -9.64
N THR A 70 0.64 -29.05 -8.62
CA THR A 70 0.75 -29.56 -7.24
C THR A 70 -0.37 -29.09 -6.32
N ARG A 71 -0.98 -27.92 -6.59
CA ARG A 71 -2.04 -27.36 -5.75
C ARG A 71 -3.43 -27.83 -6.18
N GLY A 72 -4.27 -28.12 -5.18
CA GLY A 72 -5.69 -28.41 -5.38
C GLY A 72 -6.51 -27.13 -5.60
N ALA A 73 -7.70 -27.28 -6.20
CA ALA A 73 -8.57 -26.18 -6.59
C ALA A 73 -8.84 -25.16 -5.46
N LEU A 74 -9.15 -25.64 -4.25
CA LEU A 74 -9.41 -24.76 -3.09
C LEU A 74 -8.19 -23.92 -2.71
N ARG A 75 -6.97 -24.48 -2.80
CA ARG A 75 -5.73 -23.75 -2.46
C ARG A 75 -5.43 -22.68 -3.49
N LEU A 76 -5.65 -22.97 -4.78
CA LEU A 76 -5.50 -22.00 -5.86
C LEU A 76 -6.49 -20.84 -5.72
N LEU A 77 -7.76 -21.15 -5.47
CA LEU A 77 -8.79 -20.12 -5.24
C LEU A 77 -8.42 -19.24 -4.04
N LEU A 78 -8.05 -19.84 -2.91
CA LEU A 78 -7.64 -19.08 -1.73
C LEU A 78 -6.41 -18.21 -1.99
N ALA A 79 -5.42 -18.69 -2.75
CA ALA A 79 -4.23 -17.89 -3.08
C ALA A 79 -4.59 -16.62 -3.88
N LEU A 80 -5.47 -16.75 -4.88
CA LEU A 80 -5.96 -15.62 -5.67
C LEU A 80 -6.78 -14.63 -4.83
N GLU A 81 -7.73 -15.12 -4.04
CA GLU A 81 -8.62 -14.28 -3.22
C GLU A 81 -7.86 -13.57 -2.09
N ASN A 82 -6.90 -14.25 -1.46
CA ASN A 82 -6.07 -13.64 -0.43
C ASN A 82 -5.21 -12.52 -1.03
N ALA A 83 -4.52 -12.78 -2.15
CA ALA A 83 -3.73 -11.75 -2.83
C ALA A 83 -4.60 -10.54 -3.26
N ALA A 84 -5.80 -10.78 -3.79
CA ALA A 84 -6.75 -9.71 -4.11
C ALA A 84 -7.18 -8.92 -2.86
N THR A 85 -7.41 -9.62 -1.74
CA THR A 85 -7.72 -9.00 -0.43
C THR A 85 -6.58 -8.12 0.06
N LEU A 86 -5.33 -8.58 -0.06
CA LEU A 86 -4.16 -7.80 0.35
C LEU A 86 -3.97 -6.54 -0.49
N VAL A 87 -4.17 -6.62 -1.81
CA VAL A 87 -4.16 -5.44 -2.69
C VAL A 87 -5.26 -4.45 -2.28
N GLY A 88 -6.46 -4.93 -2.00
CA GLY A 88 -7.56 -4.11 -1.49
C GLY A 88 -7.24 -3.46 -0.15
N HIS A 89 -6.65 -4.22 0.78
CA HIS A 89 -6.21 -3.72 2.09
C HIS A 89 -5.18 -2.59 1.95
N PHE A 90 -4.15 -2.81 1.13
CA PHE A 90 -3.14 -1.80 0.81
C PHE A 90 -3.77 -0.50 0.30
N LEU A 91 -4.58 -0.56 -0.76
CA LEU A 91 -5.14 0.64 -1.38
C LEU A 91 -6.08 1.41 -0.45
N ARG A 92 -6.90 0.72 0.34
CA ARG A 92 -7.82 1.38 1.29
C ARG A 92 -7.04 2.07 2.41
N SER A 93 -6.07 1.38 3.01
CA SER A 93 -5.21 1.93 4.05
C SER A 93 -4.36 3.11 3.54
N SER A 94 -3.76 3.01 2.35
CA SER A 94 -3.01 4.13 1.74
C SER A 94 -3.89 5.37 1.54
N ASN A 95 -5.14 5.17 1.09
CA ASN A 95 -6.08 6.26 0.87
C ASN A 95 -6.56 6.88 2.19
N GLU A 96 -6.78 6.08 3.23
CA GLU A 96 -7.15 6.55 4.57
C GLU A 96 -6.02 7.39 5.17
N ASP A 97 -4.79 6.88 5.15
CA ASP A 97 -3.62 7.58 5.68
C ASP A 97 -3.42 8.95 5.03
N ARG A 98 -3.63 9.04 3.71
CA ARG A 98 -3.56 10.31 2.99
C ARG A 98 -4.63 11.29 3.47
N ARG A 99 -5.89 10.84 3.58
CA ARG A 99 -7.00 11.70 4.03
C ARG A 99 -6.74 12.27 5.42
N GLN A 100 -6.22 11.44 6.33
CA GLN A 100 -5.85 11.87 7.69
C GLN A 100 -4.70 12.88 7.67
N SER A 101 -3.72 12.71 6.78
CA SER A 101 -2.60 13.64 6.61
C SER A 101 -3.07 15.05 6.22
N VAL A 102 -3.97 15.14 5.23
CA VAL A 102 -4.50 16.41 4.71
C VAL A 102 -5.31 17.16 5.78
N CYS A 103 -6.09 16.43 6.60
CA CYS A 103 -6.88 17.01 7.69
C CYS A 103 -6.01 17.54 8.84
N GLN A 104 -4.83 16.97 9.09
CA GLN A 104 -3.91 17.42 10.14
C GLN A 104 -3.10 18.68 9.74
N THR A 105 -2.98 18.96 8.44
CA THR A 105 -2.27 20.13 7.90
C THR A 105 -3.11 21.40 7.79
N GLN A 106 -4.40 21.38 8.13
CA GLN A 106 -5.17 22.63 8.18
C GLN A 106 -4.73 23.48 9.39
N PRO A 107 -4.36 24.75 9.21
CA PRO A 107 -4.04 25.63 10.33
C PRO A 107 -5.28 25.77 11.20
N LYS A 108 -5.16 25.40 12.49
CA LYS A 108 -6.11 25.85 13.50
C LYS A 108 -6.18 27.37 13.39
N GLY A 109 -7.32 27.88 12.94
CA GLY A 109 -7.54 29.32 12.83
C GLY A 109 -7.29 30.03 14.15
N PRO A 110 -7.13 31.37 14.13
CA PRO A 110 -6.79 32.13 15.33
C PRO A 110 -7.82 31.85 16.42
N VAL A 111 -7.34 31.38 17.57
CA VAL A 111 -8.12 31.40 18.80
C VAL A 111 -8.25 32.88 19.17
N ASP A 112 -9.38 33.49 18.81
CA ASP A 112 -9.70 34.85 19.22
C ASP A 112 -9.81 34.91 20.74
N ALA A 113 -8.72 35.35 21.37
CA ALA A 113 -8.72 35.83 22.73
C ALA A 113 -9.35 37.23 22.74
N HIS A 114 -10.61 37.34 23.12
CA HIS A 114 -11.18 38.63 23.51
C HIS A 114 -11.25 38.78 25.04
N PRO A 115 -10.77 39.91 25.60
CA PRO A 115 -10.70 40.14 27.05
C PRO A 115 -12.05 40.54 27.64
N SER A 116 -12.22 40.26 28.94
CA SER A 116 -13.36 40.64 29.74
C SER A 116 -13.55 42.16 29.83
N GLU A 117 -14.77 42.65 29.61
CA GLU A 117 -15.23 43.92 30.19
C GLU A 117 -16.60 43.73 30.86
N ARG A 118 -16.70 44.32 32.05
CA ARG A 118 -17.82 44.26 33.01
C ARG A 118 -18.84 45.38 32.73
N TYR A 119 -20.03 45.18 33.31
CA TYR A 119 -21.06 46.12 33.80
C TYR A 119 -22.40 46.13 33.00
N PRO A 120 -23.56 46.49 33.64
CA PRO A 120 -24.23 45.73 34.71
C PRO A 120 -25.78 45.59 34.53
N LYS A 121 -26.34 44.67 35.33
CA LYS A 121 -27.76 44.42 35.75
C LYS A 121 -28.89 45.34 35.25
N THR A 122 -29.97 44.70 34.77
CA THR A 122 -31.35 45.05 35.20
C THR A 122 -32.28 43.82 35.20
N SER A 123 -33.06 43.71 36.27
CA SER A 123 -34.07 42.71 36.61
C SER A 123 -35.25 42.62 35.64
N ILE A 124 -35.95 41.47 35.60
CA ILE A 124 -37.41 41.36 35.75
C ILE A 124 -37.79 39.92 36.11
N THR A 125 -38.70 39.87 37.08
CA THR A 125 -39.33 38.78 37.82
C THR A 125 -40.35 37.98 37.00
N SER A 126 -40.47 36.66 37.22
CA SER A 126 -41.78 36.00 37.38
C SER A 126 -41.65 34.61 38.03
N MET A 127 -42.62 34.33 38.89
CA MET A 127 -42.71 33.27 39.91
C MET A 127 -43.28 31.93 39.40
N ALA A 128 -43.22 30.95 40.32
CA ALA A 128 -44.14 29.82 40.57
C ALA A 128 -43.89 28.54 39.74
N SER A 129 -43.99 27.31 40.25
CA SER A 129 -44.30 26.77 41.58
C SER A 129 -43.86 25.29 41.64
N SER A 130 -43.30 24.88 42.78
CA SER A 130 -43.38 23.58 43.47
C SER A 130 -43.88 22.30 42.75
N HIS A 131 -43.06 21.23 42.80
CA HIS A 131 -43.45 19.96 43.43
C HIS A 131 -42.23 19.11 43.82
N GLU A 132 -42.30 18.52 45.02
CA GLU A 132 -41.27 17.72 45.70
C GLU A 132 -41.37 16.21 45.40
N THR A 133 -40.18 15.58 45.26
CA THR A 133 -39.76 14.20 45.63
C THR A 133 -40.29 12.96 44.86
N PRO A 134 -39.63 11.76 44.93
CA PRO A 134 -38.32 11.40 45.52
C PRO A 134 -37.38 10.60 44.58
N ASP A 135 -36.18 10.33 45.12
CA ASP A 135 -35.11 9.42 44.70
C ASP A 135 -35.50 8.21 43.82
N ASN A 136 -34.72 7.98 42.77
CA ASN A 136 -34.28 6.63 42.40
C ASN A 136 -32.84 6.67 41.91
N ASP A 137 -32.02 5.96 42.67
CA ASP A 137 -30.64 5.60 42.43
C ASP A 137 -30.59 4.55 41.32
N ASP A 138 -30.19 4.97 40.12
CA ASP A 138 -29.76 4.08 39.05
C ASP A 138 -28.44 4.63 38.50
N THR A 139 -27.38 4.43 39.28
CA THR A 139 -26.01 4.54 38.77
C THR A 139 -25.77 3.37 37.82
N GLU A 140 -26.20 3.51 36.56
CA GLU A 140 -25.69 2.65 35.50
C GLU A 140 -24.18 2.85 35.40
N PRO A 141 -23.37 1.77 35.41
CA PRO A 141 -21.96 1.91 35.13
C PRO A 141 -21.85 2.27 33.64
N GLY A 142 -21.64 3.56 33.39
CA GLY A 142 -21.28 4.07 32.08
C GLY A 142 -20.11 3.26 31.55
N GLY A 143 -20.41 2.34 30.64
CA GLY A 143 -19.42 1.62 29.88
C GLY A 143 -18.63 2.66 29.10
N SER A 144 -17.50 3.06 29.67
CA SER A 144 -16.43 3.73 28.95
C SER A 144 -16.03 2.77 27.84
N SER A 145 -16.62 2.97 26.67
CA SER A 145 -16.13 2.42 25.42
C SER A 145 -14.76 3.05 25.22
N THR A 146 -13.76 2.39 25.79
CA THR A 146 -12.36 2.78 25.63
C THR A 146 -12.07 2.48 24.18
N GLU A 147 -12.11 3.52 23.33
CA GLU A 147 -11.64 3.41 21.95
C GLU A 147 -10.23 2.80 21.99
N PRO A 148 -9.95 1.81 21.12
CA PRO A 148 -8.66 1.14 21.13
C PRO A 148 -7.54 2.17 20.96
N GLU A 149 -6.54 2.11 21.83
CA GLU A 149 -5.41 3.06 21.85
C GLU A 149 -4.66 2.98 20.51
N GLU A 150 -4.80 4.02 19.68
CA GLU A 150 -4.06 4.17 18.42
C GLU A 150 -2.79 4.98 18.65
N ILE A 151 -1.65 4.50 18.14
CA ILE A 151 -0.42 5.27 18.13
C ILE A 151 -0.52 6.44 17.14
N GLN A 152 0.14 7.55 17.47
CA GLN A 152 0.27 8.70 16.59
C GLN A 152 1.56 8.60 15.77
N ARG A 153 1.56 9.27 14.60
CA ARG A 153 2.74 9.32 13.72
C ARG A 153 3.93 9.95 14.43
N SER A 154 5.08 9.30 14.33
CA SER A 154 6.31 9.68 14.99
C SER A 154 6.97 10.86 14.27
N THR A 155 7.07 11.98 14.99
CA THR A 155 7.86 13.13 14.52
C THR A 155 9.34 12.78 14.40
N ALA A 156 9.85 11.89 15.27
CA ALA A 156 11.23 11.41 15.20
C ALA A 156 11.50 10.63 13.91
N ALA A 157 10.67 9.63 13.59
CA ALA A 157 10.83 8.84 12.37
C ALA A 157 10.71 9.70 11.10
N LYS A 158 9.81 10.69 11.12
CA LYS A 158 9.70 11.68 10.04
C LYS A 158 10.99 12.51 9.88
N ASN A 159 11.57 12.98 10.99
CA ASN A 159 12.81 13.75 10.96
C ASN A 159 13.98 12.88 10.49
N ASP A 160 14.09 11.64 10.96
CA ASP A 160 15.11 10.69 10.50
C ASP A 160 15.02 10.46 8.98
N CYS A 161 13.80 10.36 8.43
CA CYS A 161 13.57 10.26 6.99
C CYS A 161 14.03 11.51 6.24
N LEU A 162 13.66 12.71 6.74
CA LEU A 162 14.06 13.98 6.14
C LEU A 162 15.58 14.20 6.19
N GLU A 163 16.23 13.87 7.31
CA GLU A 163 17.68 13.95 7.45
C GLU A 163 18.40 13.02 6.47
N ARG A 164 17.95 11.76 6.38
CA ARG A 164 18.45 10.79 5.40
C ARG A 164 18.34 11.32 3.97
N ASP A 165 17.22 11.96 3.65
CA ASP A 165 16.89 12.45 2.31
C ASP A 165 17.39 13.89 2.06
N ASN A 166 18.16 14.46 2.99
CA ASN A 166 18.70 15.83 2.95
C ASN A 166 17.61 16.90 2.72
N PHE A 167 16.45 16.71 3.32
CA PHE A 167 15.28 17.60 3.29
C PHE A 167 14.82 17.93 1.85
N LYS A 168 14.96 16.97 0.93
CA LYS A 168 14.60 17.15 -0.49
C LYS A 168 13.76 15.98 -0.99
N CYS A 169 12.92 16.25 -1.98
CA CYS A 169 12.33 15.19 -2.78
C CYS A 169 13.44 14.38 -3.44
N LEU A 170 13.45 13.06 -3.24
CA LEU A 170 14.52 12.21 -3.76
C LEU A 170 14.54 12.13 -5.30
N PHE A 171 13.40 12.33 -5.96
CA PHE A 171 13.27 12.17 -7.41
C PHE A 171 13.51 13.47 -8.18
N THR A 172 13.06 14.61 -7.63
CA THR A 172 13.19 15.92 -8.29
C THR A 172 14.31 16.78 -7.72
N CYS A 173 14.88 16.39 -6.57
CA CYS A 173 15.82 17.17 -5.78
C CYS A 173 15.28 18.53 -5.30
N ALA A 174 13.96 18.77 -5.40
CA ALA A 174 13.31 19.99 -4.93
C ALA A 174 13.28 20.06 -3.39
N PRO A 175 13.42 21.25 -2.79
CA PRO A 175 13.47 21.43 -1.33
C PRO A 175 12.11 21.29 -0.61
N ALA A 176 11.00 21.23 -1.35
CA ALA A 176 9.65 21.06 -0.79
C ALA A 176 9.24 19.59 -0.87
N GLY A 177 9.81 18.76 0.01
CA GLY A 177 9.48 17.34 0.12
C GLY A 177 8.60 17.04 1.33
N GLU A 178 7.48 16.35 1.11
CA GLU A 178 6.71 15.68 2.14
C GLU A 178 7.18 14.22 2.32
N VAL A 179 7.02 13.71 3.54
CA VAL A 179 7.31 12.31 3.85
C VAL A 179 6.10 11.45 3.52
N ALA A 180 6.25 10.55 2.57
CA ALA A 180 5.26 9.56 2.19
C ALA A 180 5.64 8.17 2.75
N TYR A 181 4.63 7.42 3.19
CA TYR A 181 4.82 6.03 3.57
C TYR A 181 4.83 5.11 2.33
N ILE A 182 5.71 4.11 2.34
CA ILE A 182 5.81 3.11 1.26
C ILE A 182 4.67 2.10 1.43
N LEU A 183 4.57 1.48 2.60
CA LEU A 183 3.40 0.72 3.05
C LEU A 183 2.60 1.53 4.08
N PRO A 184 1.27 1.40 4.15
CA PRO A 184 0.43 2.24 5.00
C PRO A 184 0.83 2.21 6.48
N PHE A 185 0.85 3.38 7.10
CA PHE A 185 0.98 3.57 8.55
C PHE A 185 -0.18 2.90 9.30
N SER A 186 -1.39 2.99 8.74
CA SER A 186 -2.58 2.36 9.34
C SER A 186 -2.49 0.84 9.46
N TRP A 187 -1.49 0.16 8.89
CA TRP A 187 -1.40 -1.30 8.97
C TRP A 187 -1.15 -1.84 10.37
N ASN A 188 -0.51 -1.08 11.27
CA ASN A 188 -0.29 -1.54 12.64
C ASN A 188 -0.41 -0.45 13.71
N LYS A 189 -1.06 0.68 13.40
CA LYS A 189 -1.25 1.79 14.35
C LYS A 189 -2.05 1.44 15.62
N SER A 190 -2.74 0.31 15.67
CA SER A 190 -3.30 -0.26 16.89
C SER A 190 -3.36 -1.79 16.80
N GLU A 191 -3.65 -2.46 17.91
CA GLU A 191 -3.81 -3.92 17.93
C GLU A 191 -4.90 -4.38 16.94
N HIS A 192 -6.00 -3.62 16.84
CA HIS A 192 -7.07 -3.89 15.90
C HIS A 192 -6.57 -3.89 14.44
N TYR A 193 -5.85 -2.85 14.03
CA TYR A 193 -5.28 -2.76 12.69
C TYR A 193 -4.21 -3.82 12.44
N CYS A 194 -3.40 -4.12 13.45
CA CYS A 194 -2.39 -5.18 13.39
C CYS A 194 -3.05 -6.54 13.05
N LEU A 195 -4.17 -6.89 13.71
CA LEU A 195 -4.94 -8.10 13.41
C LEU A 195 -5.58 -8.06 12.02
N GLN A 196 -6.13 -6.92 11.61
CA GLN A 196 -6.68 -6.71 10.26
C GLN A 196 -5.64 -6.84 9.15
N THR A 197 -4.41 -6.42 9.38
CA THR A 197 -3.31 -6.58 8.43
C THR A 197 -2.76 -8.00 8.44
N ARG A 198 -2.67 -8.61 9.62
CA ARG A 198 -2.04 -9.93 9.79
C ARG A 198 -2.66 -11.00 8.90
N TYR A 199 -3.98 -11.08 8.86
CA TYR A 199 -4.67 -12.10 8.08
C TYR A 199 -4.39 -12.00 6.57
N PRO A 200 -4.71 -10.89 5.87
CA PRO A 200 -4.45 -10.75 4.45
C PRO A 200 -2.96 -10.79 4.12
N LEU A 201 -2.09 -10.28 5.00
CA LEU A 201 -0.65 -10.35 4.78
C LEU A 201 -0.16 -11.80 4.77
N ILE A 202 -0.26 -12.52 5.90
CA ILE A 202 0.31 -13.87 6.05
C ILE A 202 -0.26 -14.85 5.01
N ARG A 203 -1.55 -14.75 4.70
CA ARG A 203 -2.22 -15.65 3.75
C ARG A 203 -1.81 -15.41 2.29
N SER A 204 -1.32 -14.21 1.97
CA SER A 204 -1.00 -13.82 0.60
C SER A 204 0.50 -13.80 0.31
N MET A 205 1.36 -13.73 1.32
CA MET A 205 2.80 -13.56 1.11
C MET A 205 3.43 -14.66 0.26
N GLN A 206 2.94 -15.89 0.37
CA GLN A 206 3.45 -17.02 -0.42
C GLN A 206 3.22 -16.86 -1.94
N VAL A 207 2.36 -15.92 -2.36
CA VAL A 207 2.19 -15.57 -3.78
C VAL A 207 3.38 -14.79 -4.32
N PHE A 208 4.00 -13.96 -3.49
CA PHE A 208 5.01 -12.97 -3.92
C PHE A 208 6.41 -13.23 -3.34
N PHE A 209 6.49 -13.91 -2.19
CA PHE A 209 7.68 -13.99 -1.36
C PHE A 209 7.98 -15.41 -0.90
N ASN A 210 9.25 -15.63 -0.58
CA ASN A 210 9.71 -16.76 0.20
C ASN A 210 9.42 -16.59 1.70
N ASP A 211 9.68 -17.63 2.48
CA ASP A 211 9.41 -17.66 3.92
C ASP A 211 10.24 -16.65 4.72
N GLU A 212 11.46 -16.34 4.26
CA GLU A 212 12.34 -15.37 4.92
C GLU A 212 11.75 -13.95 4.86
N SER A 213 11.41 -13.48 3.66
CA SER A 213 10.81 -12.15 3.47
C SER A 213 9.44 -12.05 4.15
N THR A 214 8.67 -13.14 4.12
CA THR A 214 7.39 -13.25 4.82
C THR A 214 7.56 -13.06 6.32
N SER A 215 8.59 -13.68 6.91
CA SER A 215 8.88 -13.59 8.33
C SER A 215 9.31 -12.18 8.74
N VAL A 216 10.15 -11.52 7.93
CA VAL A 216 10.56 -10.12 8.15
C VAL A 216 9.34 -9.19 8.16
N LEU A 217 8.44 -9.31 7.18
CA LEU A 217 7.22 -8.50 7.11
C LEU A 217 6.26 -8.78 8.26
N ALA A 218 6.05 -10.05 8.61
CA ALA A 218 5.16 -10.43 9.69
C ALA A 218 5.65 -9.91 11.05
N ILE A 219 6.96 -9.98 11.31
CA ILE A 219 7.57 -9.43 12.54
C ILE A 219 7.47 -7.90 12.55
N THR A 220 7.64 -7.26 11.41
CA THR A 220 7.65 -5.79 11.30
C THR A 220 6.24 -5.21 11.38
N LEU A 221 5.28 -5.77 10.66
CA LEU A 221 3.96 -5.16 10.43
C LEU A 221 2.82 -5.83 11.20
N CYS A 222 3.07 -6.99 11.81
CA CYS A 222 2.01 -7.79 12.46
C CYS A 222 2.37 -8.24 13.88
N ASN A 223 3.21 -7.46 14.56
CA ASN A 223 3.58 -7.68 15.96
C ASN A 223 2.70 -6.81 16.89
N PRO A 224 1.71 -7.38 17.60
CA PRO A 224 0.84 -6.61 18.48
C PRO A 224 1.59 -6.01 19.67
N ALA A 225 2.76 -6.54 20.05
CA ALA A 225 3.61 -5.95 21.08
C ALA A 225 4.42 -4.74 20.58
N ARG A 226 4.41 -4.46 19.27
CA ARG A 226 5.14 -3.35 18.61
C ARG A 226 4.30 -2.73 17.51
N LEU A 227 3.44 -1.79 17.91
CA LEU A 227 2.51 -1.08 17.03
C LEU A 227 3.21 -0.05 16.12
N ASP A 228 4.47 0.29 16.39
CA ASP A 228 5.25 1.30 15.67
C ASP A 228 5.96 0.77 14.42
N GLY A 229 5.79 -0.49 14.06
CA GLY A 229 6.59 -1.14 13.02
C GLY A 229 6.44 -0.56 11.61
N SER A 230 5.28 0.00 11.24
CA SER A 230 5.08 0.73 9.98
C SER A 230 5.50 2.21 10.09
N ASP A 231 5.67 2.73 11.30
CA ASP A 231 5.99 4.14 11.59
C ASP A 231 7.49 4.36 11.79
N GLN A 232 8.27 3.99 10.77
CA GLN A 232 9.73 3.97 10.82
C GLN A 232 10.28 4.55 9.53
N TYR A 233 11.41 5.27 9.60
CA TYR A 233 12.00 5.94 8.44
C TYR A 233 12.36 4.99 7.28
N ARG A 234 12.60 3.70 7.57
CA ARG A 234 12.79 2.62 6.57
C ARG A 234 11.53 2.27 5.75
N ASN A 235 10.36 2.71 6.20
CA ASN A 235 9.06 2.64 5.49
C ASN A 235 8.64 4.01 4.93
N MET A 236 9.55 4.98 4.88
CA MET A 236 9.26 6.36 4.50
C MET A 236 10.18 6.84 3.38
N ILE A 237 9.67 7.74 2.54
CA ILE A 237 10.41 8.36 1.46
C ILE A 237 9.97 9.80 1.25
N THR A 238 10.92 10.71 0.99
CA THR A 238 10.62 12.12 0.76
C THR A 238 10.27 12.37 -0.72
N MET A 239 9.05 12.85 -0.97
CA MET A 239 8.49 13.14 -2.30
C MET A 239 7.90 14.56 -2.33
N ASN A 240 7.79 15.19 -3.51
CA ASN A 240 7.03 16.44 -3.62
C ASN A 240 5.52 16.16 -3.65
N ASP A 241 4.71 17.21 -3.48
CA ASP A 241 3.25 17.12 -3.40
C ASP A 241 2.62 16.43 -4.62
N ASP A 242 3.13 16.71 -5.82
CA ASP A 242 2.67 16.08 -7.06
C ASP A 242 2.82 14.56 -6.99
N LEU A 243 4.01 14.06 -6.63
CA LEU A 243 4.25 12.62 -6.50
C LEU A 243 3.43 12.00 -5.36
N CYS A 244 3.31 12.68 -4.21
CA CYS A 244 2.46 12.25 -3.10
C CYS A 244 1.01 12.05 -3.54
N SER A 245 0.50 12.92 -4.42
CA SER A 245 -0.87 12.82 -4.94
C SER A 245 -1.08 11.61 -5.85
N LEU A 246 -0.06 11.26 -6.65
CA LEU A 246 -0.09 10.18 -7.63
C LEU A 246 0.20 8.79 -7.04
N TRP A 247 0.97 8.74 -5.95
CA TRP A 247 1.42 7.52 -5.29
C TRP A 247 0.29 6.52 -4.94
N PRO A 248 -0.76 6.90 -4.19
CA PRO A 248 -1.83 5.95 -3.82
C PRO A 248 -2.74 5.55 -4.99
N GLN A 249 -2.62 6.22 -6.13
CA GLN A 249 -3.44 5.99 -7.33
C GLN A 249 -2.74 5.04 -8.32
N ALA A 250 -1.62 4.43 -7.94
CA ALA A 250 -0.86 3.49 -8.76
C ALA A 250 -0.44 4.06 -10.13
N PHE A 251 -0.15 5.37 -10.20
CA PHE A 251 0.45 5.96 -11.41
C PHE A 251 1.90 5.55 -11.59
N PHE A 252 2.63 5.34 -10.49
CA PHE A 252 4.00 4.89 -10.49
C PHE A 252 4.24 3.89 -9.36
N GLY A 253 5.34 3.14 -9.47
CA GLY A 253 5.82 2.22 -8.45
C GLY A 253 7.34 2.36 -8.27
N LEU A 254 7.83 1.87 -7.15
CA LEU A 254 9.25 1.86 -6.83
C LEU A 254 9.76 0.42 -6.83
N LYS A 255 10.72 0.13 -7.70
CA LYS A 255 11.36 -1.18 -7.75
C LYS A 255 12.69 -1.13 -7.03
N CYS A 256 12.91 -2.00 -6.05
CA CYS A 256 14.23 -2.18 -5.46
C CYS A 256 15.13 -2.97 -6.44
N LEU A 257 16.26 -2.37 -6.83
CA LEU A 257 17.27 -3.02 -7.67
C LEU A 257 18.23 -3.88 -6.85
N GLY A 258 18.36 -3.59 -5.56
CA GLY A 258 19.15 -4.37 -4.63
C GLY A 258 19.70 -3.55 -3.47
N ILE A 259 20.42 -4.25 -2.60
CA ILE A 259 21.18 -3.67 -1.50
C ILE A 259 22.66 -3.89 -1.78
N ARG A 260 23.46 -2.84 -1.66
CA ARG A 260 24.93 -2.91 -1.78
C ARG A 260 25.58 -2.41 -0.50
N PRO A 261 26.44 -3.19 0.17
CA PRO A 261 27.20 -2.68 1.31
C PRO A 261 27.97 -1.42 0.93
N LEU A 262 27.86 -0.38 1.76
CA LEU A 262 28.68 0.83 1.64
C LEU A 262 29.92 0.69 2.53
N ASP A 263 29.72 0.20 3.75
CA ASP A 263 30.76 -0.08 4.75
C ASP A 263 30.30 -1.23 5.67
N THR A 264 30.93 -1.38 6.85
CA THR A 264 30.61 -2.46 7.81
C THR A 264 29.27 -2.28 8.54
N GLN A 265 28.69 -1.09 8.51
CA GLN A 265 27.46 -0.74 9.22
C GLN A 265 26.33 -0.30 8.28
N ASN A 266 26.67 0.31 7.13
CA ASN A 266 25.73 0.94 6.22
C ASN A 266 25.64 0.22 4.87
N ALA A 267 24.47 0.33 4.25
CA ALA A 267 24.22 -0.13 2.89
C ALA A 267 23.49 0.92 2.06
N LYS A 268 23.66 0.82 0.74
CA LYS A 268 22.89 1.52 -0.27
C LYS A 268 21.71 0.66 -0.69
N VAL A 269 20.50 1.22 -0.67
CA VAL A 269 19.31 0.65 -1.31
C VAL A 269 19.09 1.41 -2.61
N GLU A 270 19.24 0.73 -3.74
CA GLU A 270 19.02 1.33 -5.07
C GLU A 270 17.56 1.11 -5.49
N ILE A 271 16.88 2.20 -5.81
CA ILE A 271 15.44 2.19 -6.10
C ILE A 271 15.22 2.84 -7.45
N GLN A 272 14.51 2.15 -8.33
CA GLN A 272 14.13 2.63 -9.65
C GLN A 272 12.67 3.08 -9.67
N PHE A 273 12.46 4.31 -10.11
CA PHE A 273 11.14 4.87 -10.39
C PHE A 273 10.59 4.30 -11.71
N ASN A 274 9.34 3.86 -11.71
CA ASN A 274 8.66 3.37 -12.91
C ASN A 274 7.22 3.88 -12.97
N TRP A 275 6.85 4.57 -14.05
CA TRP A 275 5.45 4.81 -14.41
C TRP A 275 4.77 3.48 -14.74
N LEU A 276 3.51 3.34 -14.35
CA LEU A 276 2.75 2.10 -14.49
C LEU A 276 1.65 2.26 -15.52
N LYS A 277 1.46 1.24 -16.36
CA LYS A 277 0.27 1.12 -17.20
C LYS A 277 -0.93 0.85 -16.30
N ARG A 278 -1.85 1.80 -16.28
CA ARG A 278 -3.14 1.64 -15.63
C ARG A 278 -4.17 1.10 -16.60
N ARG A 279 -4.99 0.15 -16.14
CA ARG A 279 -6.17 -0.32 -16.85
C ARG A 279 -7.35 0.60 -16.53
N ILE A 280 -8.03 1.07 -17.57
CA ILE A 280 -9.31 1.77 -17.45
C ILE A 280 -10.40 0.70 -17.39
N GLY A 281 -10.88 0.39 -16.19
CA GLY A 281 -11.88 -0.65 -15.94
C GLY A 281 -11.90 -1.09 -14.49
N LYS A 282 -12.83 -1.97 -14.13
CA LYS A 282 -13.01 -2.40 -12.74
C LYS A 282 -12.19 -3.66 -12.45
N PRO A 283 -11.66 -3.82 -11.22
CA PRO A 283 -10.95 -5.04 -10.83
C PRO A 283 -11.85 -6.28 -10.86
N THR A 284 -13.18 -6.09 -10.80
CA THR A 284 -14.20 -7.15 -10.83
C THR A 284 -14.71 -7.47 -12.24
N ASP A 285 -14.21 -6.79 -13.28
CA ASP A 285 -14.55 -7.12 -14.66
C ASP A 285 -14.19 -8.57 -14.94
N LYS A 286 -15.12 -9.33 -15.54
CA LYS A 286 -14.89 -10.72 -15.91
C LYS A 286 -13.97 -10.77 -17.11
N ILE A 287 -12.88 -11.52 -17.00
CA ILE A 287 -11.84 -11.61 -18.03
C ILE A 287 -11.83 -13.03 -18.59
N ALA A 288 -11.96 -13.14 -19.90
CA ALA A 288 -11.75 -14.41 -20.59
C ALA A 288 -10.24 -14.68 -20.71
N ILE A 289 -9.82 -15.94 -20.80
CA ILE A 289 -8.39 -16.24 -21.04
C ILE A 289 -8.01 -15.84 -22.48
N ILE A 290 -8.89 -16.14 -23.45
CA ILE A 290 -8.72 -15.87 -24.89
C ILE A 290 -9.96 -15.11 -25.40
N GLY A 291 -9.78 -14.26 -26.41
CA GLY A 291 -10.85 -13.53 -27.11
C GLY A 291 -10.88 -12.04 -26.76
N SER A 292 -12.03 -11.40 -26.94
CA SER A 292 -12.21 -9.98 -26.59
C SER A 292 -12.36 -9.80 -25.08
N ASN A 293 -11.81 -8.71 -24.53
CA ASN A 293 -11.70 -8.46 -23.09
C ASN A 293 -11.02 -9.64 -22.36
N SER A 294 -9.83 -9.98 -22.83
CA SER A 294 -9.09 -11.16 -22.39
C SER A 294 -7.81 -10.85 -21.63
N MET A 295 -7.31 -11.88 -20.95
CA MET A 295 -5.98 -11.88 -20.34
C MET A 295 -4.88 -11.60 -21.37
N GLN A 296 -5.06 -12.04 -22.62
CA GLN A 296 -4.14 -11.75 -23.70
C GLN A 296 -4.06 -10.25 -23.98
N GLU A 297 -5.20 -9.57 -24.13
CA GLU A 297 -5.24 -8.12 -24.35
C GLU A 297 -4.59 -7.37 -23.19
N MET A 298 -4.87 -7.75 -21.93
CA MET A 298 -4.25 -7.14 -20.76
C MET A 298 -2.72 -7.25 -20.78
N ALA A 299 -2.18 -8.43 -21.09
CA ALA A 299 -0.75 -8.65 -21.16
C ALA A 299 -0.10 -7.91 -22.35
N GLU A 300 -0.74 -7.92 -23.53
CA GLU A 300 -0.23 -7.23 -24.71
C GLU A 300 -0.21 -5.71 -24.54
N GLU A 301 -1.23 -5.14 -23.88
CA GLU A 301 -1.23 -3.71 -23.52
C GLU A 301 -0.09 -3.35 -22.58
N GLN A 302 0.17 -4.17 -21.56
CA GLN A 302 1.27 -3.98 -20.62
C GLN A 302 2.61 -4.05 -21.36
N ILE A 303 2.82 -5.08 -22.17
CA ILE A 303 4.05 -5.28 -22.94
C ILE A 303 4.29 -4.10 -23.90
N ARG A 304 3.25 -3.60 -24.58
CA ARG A 304 3.36 -2.43 -25.47
C ARG A 304 3.74 -1.17 -24.70
N TYR A 305 3.22 -1.00 -23.49
CA TYR A 305 3.57 0.14 -22.64
C TYR A 305 5.05 0.08 -22.18
N GLU A 306 5.53 -1.11 -21.82
CA GLU A 306 6.93 -1.36 -21.45
C GLU A 306 7.91 -1.19 -22.61
N ASP A 307 7.51 -1.59 -23.82
CA ASP A 307 8.28 -1.34 -25.05
C ASP A 307 8.44 0.13 -25.35
N ASN A 308 7.44 0.93 -25.01
CA ASN A 308 7.46 2.39 -25.12
C ASN A 308 8.19 3.06 -23.94
N ASN A 309 9.02 2.31 -23.20
CA ASN A 309 9.82 2.77 -22.07
C ASN A 309 9.00 3.34 -20.91
N ASN A 310 7.82 2.77 -20.64
CA ASN A 310 6.95 3.16 -19.53
C ASN A 310 6.73 4.69 -19.49
N PRO A 311 6.07 5.26 -20.52
CA PRO A 311 5.97 6.70 -20.67
C PRO A 311 5.20 7.32 -19.51
N ALA A 312 5.64 8.51 -19.09
CA ALA A 312 4.92 9.30 -18.11
C ALA A 312 3.48 9.58 -18.56
N PRO A 313 2.51 9.66 -17.64
CA PRO A 313 1.21 10.24 -17.97
C PRO A 313 1.41 11.69 -18.44
N GLU A 314 0.46 12.20 -19.24
CA GLU A 314 0.44 13.60 -19.70
C GLU A 314 0.31 14.57 -18.51
N THR A 315 1.43 14.82 -17.84
CA THR A 315 1.57 15.62 -16.62
C THR A 315 2.79 16.52 -16.75
N HIS A 316 2.87 17.56 -15.91
CA HIS A 316 4.02 18.47 -15.88
C HIS A 316 5.25 17.88 -15.16
N ILE A 317 5.21 16.62 -14.72
CA ILE A 317 6.27 15.99 -13.93
C ILE A 317 7.35 15.45 -14.86
N LEU A 318 8.55 16.03 -14.76
CA LEU A 318 9.71 15.69 -15.59
C LEU A 318 10.55 14.55 -14.99
N ILE A 319 9.90 13.44 -14.62
CA ILE A 319 10.59 12.21 -14.19
C ILE A 319 10.35 11.14 -15.23
N ASN A 320 11.43 10.55 -15.75
CA ASN A 320 11.34 9.41 -16.65
C ASN A 320 11.38 8.11 -15.84
N SER A 321 10.64 7.10 -16.32
CA SER A 321 10.84 5.73 -15.84
C SER A 321 12.31 5.33 -16.02
N GLY A 322 12.81 4.49 -15.11
CA GLY A 322 14.23 4.12 -15.09
C GLY A 322 15.12 5.07 -14.28
N HIS A 323 14.59 6.18 -13.77
CA HIS A 323 15.31 7.07 -12.86
C HIS A 323 15.65 6.36 -11.54
N ILE A 324 16.92 6.37 -11.15
CA ILE A 324 17.39 5.69 -9.94
C ILE A 324 17.73 6.70 -8.85
N ILE A 325 17.23 6.41 -7.66
CA ILE A 325 17.62 7.06 -6.41
C ILE A 325 18.35 6.06 -5.52
N THR A 326 19.09 6.57 -4.53
CA THR A 326 19.80 5.74 -3.56
C THR A 326 19.49 6.21 -2.15
N LEU A 327 19.04 5.28 -1.31
CA LEU A 327 18.95 5.50 0.13
C LEU A 327 20.20 4.94 0.80
N ILE A 328 20.73 5.65 1.79
CA ILE A 328 21.80 5.16 2.65
C ILE A 328 21.23 4.96 4.05
N MET A 329 21.38 3.76 4.60
CA MET A 329 20.89 3.41 5.94
C MET A 329 21.67 2.22 6.52
N PRO A 330 21.56 1.93 7.83
CA PRO A 330 22.14 0.74 8.44
C PRO A 330 21.74 -0.55 7.70
N ILE A 331 22.64 -1.52 7.65
CA ILE A 331 22.46 -2.77 6.87
C ILE A 331 21.16 -3.50 7.23
N ASP A 332 20.80 -3.55 8.52
CA ASP A 332 19.59 -4.27 8.95
C ASP A 332 18.31 -3.51 8.59
N ASP A 333 18.33 -2.18 8.67
CA ASP A 333 17.22 -1.35 8.18
C ASP A 333 17.09 -1.42 6.66
N ALA A 334 18.20 -1.52 5.93
CA ALA A 334 18.21 -1.67 4.48
C ALA A 334 17.50 -2.97 4.04
N LYS A 335 17.73 -4.08 4.75
CA LYS A 335 17.05 -5.37 4.49
C LYS A 335 15.55 -5.23 4.65
N ILE A 336 15.08 -4.61 5.72
CA ILE A 336 13.65 -4.39 5.96
C ILE A 336 13.07 -3.44 4.90
N CYS A 337 13.75 -2.33 4.61
CA CYS A 337 13.36 -1.35 3.60
C CYS A 337 13.17 -2.01 2.22
N LYS A 338 14.10 -2.87 1.81
CA LYS A 338 13.97 -3.64 0.57
C LYS A 338 12.68 -4.46 0.54
N VAL A 339 12.41 -5.24 1.59
CA VAL A 339 11.22 -6.11 1.58
C VAL A 339 9.92 -5.30 1.59
N ILE A 340 9.92 -4.14 2.26
CA ILE A 340 8.80 -3.17 2.23
C ILE A 340 8.58 -2.63 0.81
N ILE A 341 9.64 -2.19 0.13
CA ILE A 341 9.58 -1.69 -1.25
C ILE A 341 9.13 -2.81 -2.19
N ASP A 342 9.68 -4.02 -2.05
CA ASP A 342 9.28 -5.16 -2.86
C ASP A 342 7.80 -5.49 -2.67
N LEU A 343 7.27 -5.43 -1.44
CA LEU A 343 5.85 -5.69 -1.22
C LEU A 343 5.00 -4.62 -1.90
N GLN A 344 5.34 -3.35 -1.69
CA GLN A 344 4.65 -2.24 -2.35
C GLN A 344 4.66 -2.40 -3.86
N TRP A 345 5.81 -2.75 -4.43
CA TRP A 345 6.01 -2.97 -5.87
C TRP A 345 5.05 -4.03 -6.45
N HIS A 346 4.89 -5.17 -5.79
CA HIS A 346 3.94 -6.20 -6.24
C HIS A 346 2.49 -5.69 -6.16
N LEU A 347 2.12 -5.08 -5.03
CA LEU A 347 0.75 -4.65 -4.78
C LEU A 347 0.33 -3.51 -5.73
N ILE A 348 1.20 -2.54 -5.97
CA ILE A 348 0.90 -1.38 -6.81
C ILE A 348 0.81 -1.74 -8.29
N GLN A 349 1.64 -2.67 -8.78
CA GLN A 349 1.53 -3.15 -10.16
C GLN A 349 0.22 -3.91 -10.39
N ILE A 350 -0.18 -4.77 -9.46
CA ILE A 350 -1.45 -5.51 -9.54
C ILE A 350 -2.62 -4.53 -9.47
N ALA A 351 -2.55 -3.52 -8.60
CA ALA A 351 -3.55 -2.45 -8.52
C ALA A 351 -3.68 -1.68 -9.84
N ALA A 352 -2.56 -1.31 -10.47
CA ALA A 352 -2.54 -0.61 -11.76
C ALA A 352 -3.12 -1.47 -12.90
N MET A 353 -2.65 -2.71 -13.04
CA MET A 353 -3.05 -3.60 -14.14
C MET A 353 -4.51 -4.06 -14.02
N SER A 354 -5.04 -4.23 -12.80
CA SER A 354 -6.43 -4.65 -12.59
C SER A 354 -7.45 -3.50 -12.70
N GLY A 355 -7.00 -2.25 -12.59
CA GLY A 355 -7.87 -1.09 -12.37
C GLY A 355 -8.31 -0.93 -10.91
N GLY A 356 -7.76 -1.73 -9.99
CA GLY A 356 -8.07 -1.68 -8.56
C GLY A 356 -7.76 -0.34 -7.90
N ALA A 357 -6.77 0.41 -8.40
CA ALA A 357 -6.42 1.72 -7.85
C ALA A 357 -7.53 2.78 -8.00
N GLU A 358 -8.36 2.68 -9.05
CA GLU A 358 -9.52 3.56 -9.27
C GLU A 358 -10.75 3.12 -8.48
N HIS A 359 -10.82 1.82 -8.16
CA HIS A 359 -11.98 1.18 -7.55
C HIS A 359 -11.61 0.31 -6.33
N PRO A 360 -10.91 0.86 -5.32
CA PRO A 360 -10.47 0.09 -4.15
C PRO A 360 -11.64 -0.46 -3.30
N GLU A 361 -12.82 0.12 -3.43
CA GLU A 361 -14.07 -0.33 -2.81
C GLU A 361 -14.63 -1.63 -3.40
N LEU A 362 -14.26 -1.96 -4.65
CA LEU A 362 -14.69 -3.18 -5.34
C LEU A 362 -13.79 -4.38 -5.06
N LEU A 363 -12.63 -4.17 -4.41
CA LEU A 363 -11.72 -5.24 -4.04
C LEU A 363 -12.19 -5.96 -2.76
N PRO A 364 -11.96 -7.27 -2.64
CA PRO A 364 -12.33 -8.04 -1.45
C PRO A 364 -11.84 -7.40 -0.15
N LYS A 365 -12.64 -7.54 0.91
CA LYS A 365 -12.30 -7.11 2.27
C LYS A 365 -11.92 -8.32 3.11
N SER A 366 -11.00 -8.13 4.04
CA SER A 366 -10.72 -9.15 5.05
C SER A 366 -11.92 -9.23 6.00
N GLU A 367 -12.76 -10.24 5.85
CA GLU A 367 -13.73 -10.60 6.89
C GLU A 367 -12.97 -11.31 8.01
N ILE A 368 -12.57 -10.57 9.06
CA ILE A 368 -12.20 -11.23 10.32
C ILE A 368 -13.50 -11.79 10.90
N ARG A 369 -13.73 -13.09 10.74
CA ARG A 369 -14.72 -13.80 11.53
C ARG A 369 -14.09 -14.07 12.90
N TYR A 370 -14.50 -13.27 13.88
CA TYR A 370 -14.16 -13.47 15.30
C TYR A 370 -14.80 -14.74 15.85
#